data_AF-A0A7L9RUX9-F1
#
_entry.id   AF-A0A7L9RUX9-F1
#
_cell.length_a   1.000
_cell.length_b   1.000
_cell.length_c   1.000
_cell.angle_alpha   90.00
_cell.angle_beta   90.00
_cell.angle_gamma   90.00
#
_symmetry.space_group_name_H-M   'P 1'
#
loop_
_entity.id
_entity.type
_entity.pdbx_description
1 polymer ?
#
loop_
_entity_poly.entity_id
_entity_poly.type
_entity_poly.pdbx_seq_one_letter_code
_entity_poly.pdbx_strand_id
1 'polypeptide(L)'
;MAHTFKSLLITSVLTLPSIFAANELDVVAAAGAHSAGVAAVPVAALPGTTPEGLRKEGNELFKSGQRDRAAELFEKSANLSDATPIDIRQAAFGMRGLGSDFHDRTAALYEKSANHPSATQLDRKMAVVALIHLGVDFYARAVVVCEQIANHPDAEPQDRQLAIDEIRTIANQYVEGSSERARYHALADAISAK
;
A
#
# COMPACT_ATOMS: atom_id res chain seq x y z
N MET A 1 28.91 30.43 29.23
CA MET A 1 27.55 30.08 28.77
C MET A 1 27.69 29.38 27.44
N ALA A 2 27.63 28.05 27.43
CA ALA A 2 27.81 27.22 26.25
C ALA A 2 26.50 26.49 25.98
N HIS A 3 25.85 26.80 24.85
CA HIS A 3 24.69 26.05 24.35
C HIS A 3 25.20 24.87 23.53
N THR A 4 25.05 23.66 24.07
CA THR A 4 25.34 22.42 23.34
C THR A 4 24.08 21.98 22.61
N PHE A 5 24.06 22.15 21.29
CA PHE A 5 23.10 21.53 20.39
C PHE A 5 23.39 20.02 20.36
N LYS A 6 22.54 19.20 21.02
CA LYS A 6 22.54 17.75 20.84
C LYS A 6 21.84 17.41 19.52
N SER A 7 22.63 17.30 18.46
CA SER A 7 22.24 16.58 17.25
C SER A 7 22.13 15.09 17.60
N LEU A 8 20.91 14.55 17.66
CA LEU A 8 20.69 13.11 17.77
C LEU A 8 20.78 12.52 16.36
N LEU A 9 21.92 11.89 16.08
CA LEU A 9 22.10 10.97 14.97
C LEU A 9 21.11 9.81 15.15
N ILE A 10 20.12 9.72 14.25
CA ILE A 10 19.40 8.47 14.02
C ILE A 10 20.40 7.55 13.32
N THR A 11 21.04 6.70 14.11
CA THR A 11 21.85 5.58 13.61
C THR A 11 20.88 4.60 12.97
N SER A 12 20.64 4.73 11.67
CA SER A 12 19.91 3.75 10.87
C SER A 12 20.70 2.44 10.82
N VAL A 13 20.41 1.56 11.75
CA VAL A 13 20.65 0.12 11.62
C VAL A 13 19.29 -0.52 11.81
N LEU A 14 18.72 -1.05 10.74
CA LEU A 14 17.81 -2.20 10.78
C LEU A 14 17.71 -2.76 9.36
N THR A 15 18.59 -3.72 9.10
CA THR A 15 18.38 -4.80 8.14
C THR A 15 16.99 -5.39 8.38
N LEU A 16 16.09 -5.29 7.40
CA LEU A 16 14.78 -5.91 7.40
C LEU A 16 14.94 -7.44 7.19
N PRO A 17 14.51 -8.31 8.11
CA PRO A 17 14.09 -9.65 7.75
C PRO A 17 12.57 -9.61 7.61
N SER A 18 12.04 -8.81 6.68
CA SER A 18 10.63 -8.94 6.30
C SER A 18 10.57 -9.95 5.17
N ILE A 19 9.81 -11.04 5.34
CA ILE A 19 9.60 -12.08 4.34
C ILE A 19 8.85 -11.51 3.11
N PHE A 20 8.35 -10.27 3.22
CA PHE A 20 7.79 -9.45 2.13
C PHE A 20 8.84 -8.66 1.33
N ALA A 21 10.14 -8.96 1.47
CA ALA A 21 11.23 -8.38 0.66
C ALA A 21 11.21 -8.79 -0.83
N ALA A 22 10.04 -9.13 -1.39
CA ALA A 22 9.86 -9.06 -2.82
C ALA A 22 9.80 -7.58 -3.19
N ASN A 23 10.88 -7.10 -3.80
CA ASN A 23 10.98 -5.80 -4.44
C ASN A 23 9.65 -5.53 -5.20
N GLU A 24 8.90 -4.47 -4.87
CA GLU A 24 7.64 -4.16 -5.57
C GLU A 24 7.86 -4.05 -7.10
N LEU A 25 9.09 -3.71 -7.50
CA LEU A 25 9.56 -3.71 -8.89
C LEU A 25 9.57 -5.10 -9.56
N ASP A 26 9.88 -6.18 -8.84
CA ASP A 26 9.97 -7.54 -9.41
C ASP A 26 8.59 -8.22 -9.53
N VAL A 27 7.65 -7.92 -8.63
CA VAL A 27 6.29 -8.51 -8.68
C VAL A 27 5.42 -7.82 -9.73
N VAL A 28 5.58 -6.51 -9.93
CA VAL A 28 4.80 -5.73 -10.92
C VAL A 28 5.27 -6.02 -12.35
N ALA A 29 6.55 -6.34 -12.57
CA ALA A 29 7.05 -6.78 -13.87
C ALA A 29 6.48 -8.15 -14.30
N ALA A 30 6.21 -9.06 -13.35
CA ALA A 30 5.65 -10.38 -13.62
C ALA A 30 4.13 -10.39 -13.86
N ALA A 31 3.39 -9.44 -13.28
CA ALA A 31 1.93 -9.34 -13.44
C ALA A 31 1.47 -8.70 -14.77
N GLY A 32 2.40 -8.26 -15.63
CA GLY A 32 2.13 -7.74 -16.96
C GLY A 32 1.73 -8.79 -18.02
N ALA A 33 1.72 -10.07 -17.66
CA ALA A 33 1.34 -11.16 -18.57
C ALA A 33 0.40 -12.14 -17.87
N HIS A 34 -0.91 -12.00 -18.11
CA HIS A 34 -1.92 -13.05 -18.26
C HIS A 34 -3.31 -12.56 -17.82
N SER A 35 -4.13 -12.18 -18.81
CA SER A 35 -5.56 -12.48 -18.81
C SER A 35 -6.08 -12.38 -20.24
N ALA A 36 -5.98 -13.50 -20.96
CA ALA A 36 -6.71 -13.74 -22.20
C ALA A 36 -7.97 -14.57 -21.86
N GLY A 37 -9.14 -14.05 -22.25
CA GLY A 37 -10.45 -14.71 -22.16
C GLY A 37 -11.42 -13.93 -21.27
N VAL A 38 -12.57 -13.41 -21.70
CA VAL A 38 -13.42 -13.69 -22.87
C VAL A 38 -13.99 -12.35 -23.34
N ALA A 39 -13.82 -12.01 -24.62
CA ALA A 39 -14.16 -10.70 -25.14
C ALA A 39 -15.67 -10.58 -25.45
N ALA A 40 -16.39 -9.81 -24.63
CA ALA A 40 -17.44 -8.95 -25.15
C ALA A 40 -16.74 -7.74 -25.77
N VAL A 41 -16.82 -7.57 -27.08
CA VAL A 41 -16.15 -6.47 -27.81
C VAL A 41 -16.66 -5.13 -27.29
N PRO A 42 -15.84 -4.27 -26.66
CA PRO A 42 -16.25 -2.91 -26.40
C PRO A 42 -15.77 -2.01 -27.54
N VAL A 43 -16.64 -1.07 -27.90
CA VAL A 43 -16.32 0.15 -28.66
C VAL A 43 -14.95 0.66 -28.22
N ALA A 44 -14.01 0.83 -29.16
CA ALA A 44 -12.65 1.27 -28.88
C ALA A 44 -12.66 2.49 -27.95
N ALA A 45 -12.28 2.27 -26.69
CA ALA A 45 -12.20 3.33 -25.70
C ALA A 45 -11.13 4.34 -26.16
N LEU A 46 -11.51 5.63 -26.22
CA LEU A 46 -10.59 6.69 -26.61
C LEU A 46 -9.39 6.73 -25.62
N PRO A 47 -8.17 7.05 -26.08
CA PRO A 47 -7.05 7.28 -25.18
C PRO A 47 -7.45 8.34 -24.13
N GLY A 48 -7.26 8.01 -22.84
CA GLY A 48 -7.68 8.85 -21.71
C GLY A 48 -9.00 8.46 -21.03
N THR A 49 -9.63 7.33 -21.39
CA THR A 49 -10.84 6.83 -20.70
C THR A 49 -10.67 5.50 -19.98
N THR A 50 -9.51 4.85 -20.09
CA THR A 50 -9.20 3.60 -19.35
C THR A 50 -8.32 3.89 -18.13
N PRO A 51 -8.29 3.00 -17.11
CA PRO A 51 -7.41 3.18 -15.96
C PRO A 51 -5.94 3.30 -16.37
N GLU A 52 -5.47 2.43 -17.27
CA GLU A 52 -4.10 2.47 -17.79
C GLU A 52 -3.81 3.76 -18.58
N GLY A 53 -4.75 4.20 -19.43
CA GLY A 53 -4.58 5.41 -20.23
C GLY A 53 -4.42 6.66 -19.38
N LEU A 54 -5.28 6.83 -18.38
CA LEU A 54 -5.20 7.93 -17.42
C LEU A 54 -3.90 7.89 -16.60
N ARG A 55 -3.45 6.71 -16.19
CA ARG A 55 -2.20 6.55 -15.45
C ARG A 55 -0.98 6.89 -16.32
N LYS A 56 -0.98 6.51 -17.60
CA LYS A 56 0.08 6.91 -18.55
C LYS A 56 0.14 8.41 -18.72
N GLU A 57 -1.01 9.07 -18.89
CA GLU A 57 -1.08 10.54 -18.99
C GLU A 57 -0.61 11.21 -17.68
N GLY A 58 -1.00 10.68 -16.52
CA GLY A 58 -0.50 11.12 -15.21
C GLY A 58 1.02 11.06 -15.11
N ASN A 59 1.64 9.98 -15.61
CA ASN A 59 3.10 9.85 -15.65
C ASN A 59 3.76 10.92 -16.55
N GLU A 60 3.17 11.26 -17.69
CA GLU A 60 3.71 12.30 -18.57
C GLU A 60 3.60 13.70 -17.95
N LEU A 61 2.50 13.98 -17.24
CA LEU A 61 2.35 15.21 -16.46
C LEU A 61 3.38 15.28 -15.33
N PHE A 62 3.63 14.16 -14.64
CA PHE A 62 4.64 14.09 -13.59
C PHE A 62 6.05 14.39 -14.15
N LYS A 63 6.44 13.76 -15.27
CA LYS A 63 7.71 14.06 -15.96
C LYS A 63 7.84 15.52 -16.35
N SER A 64 6.72 16.18 -16.65
CA SER A 64 6.64 17.59 -16.99
C SER A 64 6.55 18.53 -15.77
N GLY A 65 6.66 17.99 -14.55
CA GLY A 65 6.63 18.76 -13.30
C GLY A 65 5.23 19.13 -12.79
N GLN A 66 4.16 18.70 -13.48
CA GLN A 66 2.77 19.02 -13.13
C GLN A 66 2.20 18.03 -12.11
N ARG A 67 2.74 18.04 -10.89
CA ARG A 67 2.44 17.03 -9.85
C ARG A 67 0.96 16.97 -9.47
N ASP A 68 0.31 18.10 -9.25
CA ASP A 68 -1.11 18.11 -8.86
C ASP A 68 -2.01 17.50 -9.93
N ARG A 69 -1.77 17.87 -11.20
CA ARG A 69 -2.53 17.30 -12.33
C ARG A 69 -2.22 15.81 -12.53
N ALA A 70 -0.98 15.38 -12.29
CA ALA A 70 -0.65 13.96 -12.29
C ALA A 70 -1.42 13.21 -11.20
N ALA A 71 -1.51 13.77 -9.99
CA ALA A 71 -2.27 13.20 -8.88
C ALA A 71 -3.76 13.06 -9.24
N GLU A 72 -4.38 14.09 -9.83
CA GLU A 72 -5.77 14.05 -10.30
C GLU A 72 -6.02 12.90 -11.28
N LEU A 73 -5.09 12.66 -12.22
CA LEU A 73 -5.22 11.55 -13.18
C LEU A 73 -5.06 10.18 -12.54
N PHE A 74 -4.17 10.03 -11.56
CA PHE A 74 -4.05 8.79 -10.79
C PHE A 74 -5.32 8.50 -9.98
N GLU A 75 -5.90 9.50 -9.31
CA GLU A 75 -7.18 9.33 -8.61
C GLU A 75 -8.30 8.99 -9.57
N LYS A 76 -8.38 9.69 -10.70
CA LYS A 76 -9.40 9.43 -11.71
C LYS A 76 -9.28 8.00 -12.24
N SER A 77 -8.07 7.54 -12.54
CA SER A 77 -7.77 6.17 -12.95
C SER A 77 -8.28 5.15 -11.92
N ALA A 78 -7.94 5.35 -10.65
CA ALA A 78 -8.37 4.48 -9.55
C ALA A 78 -9.89 4.54 -9.27
N ASN A 79 -10.59 5.58 -9.73
CA ASN A 79 -12.02 5.80 -9.51
C ASN A 79 -12.91 5.43 -10.71
N LEU A 80 -12.34 4.93 -11.81
CA LEU A 80 -13.14 4.38 -12.90
C LEU A 80 -13.91 3.15 -12.43
N SER A 81 -15.10 2.95 -12.99
CA SER A 81 -16.01 1.86 -12.61
C SER A 81 -15.48 0.47 -12.89
N ASP A 82 -14.56 0.36 -13.85
CA ASP A 82 -13.89 -0.88 -14.28
C ASP A 82 -12.49 -1.05 -13.66
N ALA A 83 -12.07 -0.14 -12.75
CA ALA A 83 -10.75 -0.22 -12.12
C ALA A 83 -10.66 -1.46 -11.21
N THR A 84 -9.67 -2.31 -11.49
CA THR A 84 -9.37 -3.49 -10.68
C THR A 84 -8.50 -3.13 -9.46
N PRO A 85 -8.32 -4.02 -8.47
CA PRO A 85 -7.35 -3.79 -7.38
C PRO A 85 -5.94 -3.46 -7.91
N ILE A 86 -5.52 -4.10 -9.00
CA ILE A 86 -4.23 -3.87 -9.65
C ILE A 86 -4.16 -2.44 -10.20
N ASP A 87 -5.20 -1.97 -10.89
CA ASP A 87 -5.24 -0.61 -11.44
C ASP A 87 -5.14 0.44 -10.34
N ILE A 88 -5.91 0.25 -9.25
CA ILE A 88 -5.92 1.15 -8.10
C ILE A 88 -4.53 1.19 -7.44
N ARG A 89 -3.90 0.02 -7.24
CA ARG A 89 -2.54 -0.06 -6.67
C ARG A 89 -1.50 0.59 -7.58
N GLN A 90 -1.60 0.40 -8.89
CA GLN A 90 -0.68 1.03 -9.84
C GLN A 90 -0.85 2.56 -9.86
N ALA A 91 -2.07 3.07 -9.72
CA ALA A 91 -2.32 4.49 -9.55
C ALA A 91 -1.72 5.03 -8.23
N ALA A 92 -1.89 4.30 -7.12
CA ALA A 92 -1.25 4.63 -5.85
C ALA A 92 0.28 4.71 -5.97
N PHE A 93 0.89 3.72 -6.63
CA PHE A 93 2.33 3.71 -6.86
C PHE A 93 2.82 4.93 -7.67
N GLY A 94 2.08 5.30 -8.73
CA GLY A 94 2.37 6.53 -9.49
C GLY A 94 2.28 7.78 -8.60
N MET A 95 1.23 7.86 -7.77
CA MET A 95 1.02 8.98 -6.84
C MET A 95 2.10 9.07 -5.78
N ARG A 96 2.60 7.94 -5.27
CA ARG A 96 3.73 7.89 -4.32
C ARG A 96 4.95 8.63 -4.86
N GLY A 97 5.22 8.51 -6.16
CA GLY A 97 6.35 9.18 -6.82
C GLY A 97 6.27 10.71 -6.85
N LEU A 98 5.10 11.29 -6.57
CA LEU A 98 4.89 12.75 -6.60
C LEU A 98 5.46 13.47 -5.38
N GLY A 99 5.70 12.74 -4.28
CA GLY A 99 6.31 13.24 -3.05
C GLY A 99 5.42 13.11 -1.82
N SER A 100 5.98 13.48 -0.66
CA SER A 100 5.35 13.33 0.67
C SER A 100 4.00 14.01 0.81
N ASP A 101 3.80 15.13 0.11
CA ASP A 101 2.55 15.91 0.14
C ASP A 101 1.34 15.11 -0.41
N PHE A 102 1.61 14.00 -1.12
CA PHE A 102 0.60 13.10 -1.67
C PHE A 102 0.51 11.77 -0.92
N HIS A 103 1.27 11.55 0.16
CA HIS A 103 1.29 10.26 0.85
C HIS A 103 -0.07 9.89 1.47
N ASP A 104 -0.82 10.83 2.01
CA ASP A 104 -2.16 10.55 2.55
C ASP A 104 -3.15 10.04 1.49
N ARG A 105 -3.13 10.70 0.32
CA ARG A 105 -3.93 10.32 -0.86
C ARG A 105 -3.45 8.98 -1.42
N THR A 106 -2.14 8.77 -1.47
CA THR A 106 -1.51 7.50 -1.89
C THR A 106 -1.96 6.35 -0.99
N ALA A 107 -1.89 6.52 0.33
CA ALA A 107 -2.33 5.54 1.30
C ALA A 107 -3.84 5.25 1.17
N ALA A 108 -4.67 6.25 0.84
CA ALA A 108 -6.09 6.04 0.59
C ALA A 108 -6.34 5.14 -0.63
N LEU A 109 -5.52 5.26 -1.67
CA LEU A 109 -5.59 4.36 -2.82
C LEU A 109 -5.14 2.94 -2.47
N TYR A 110 -4.10 2.75 -1.65
CA TYR A 110 -3.71 1.41 -1.20
C TYR A 110 -4.79 0.74 -0.36
N GLU A 111 -5.42 1.45 0.57
CA GLU A 111 -6.58 0.94 1.31
C GLU A 111 -7.76 0.64 0.38
N LYS A 112 -8.02 1.50 -0.60
CA LYS A 112 -9.06 1.24 -1.60
C LYS A 112 -8.80 -0.05 -2.37
N SER A 113 -7.55 -0.28 -2.78
CA SER A 113 -7.14 -1.54 -3.43
C SER A 113 -7.36 -2.75 -2.52
N ALA A 114 -7.03 -2.64 -1.23
CA ALA A 114 -7.19 -3.72 -0.26
C ALA A 114 -8.66 -4.08 0.02
N ASN A 115 -9.52 -3.06 0.03
CA ASN A 115 -10.95 -3.17 0.32
C ASN A 115 -11.82 -3.41 -0.92
N HIS A 116 -11.21 -3.50 -2.12
CA HIS A 116 -11.96 -3.74 -3.34
C HIS A 116 -12.67 -5.11 -3.29
N PRO A 117 -13.93 -5.25 -3.76
CA PRO A 117 -14.68 -6.51 -3.66
C PRO A 117 -14.00 -7.73 -4.29
N SER A 118 -13.18 -7.51 -5.32
CA SER A 118 -12.38 -8.57 -5.97
C SER A 118 -10.94 -8.69 -5.47
N ALA A 119 -10.57 -7.98 -4.39
CA ALA A 119 -9.21 -8.02 -3.84
C ALA A 119 -8.89 -9.42 -3.28
N THR A 120 -7.77 -9.97 -3.73
CA THR A 120 -7.20 -11.20 -3.19
C THR A 120 -6.44 -10.93 -1.88
N GLN A 121 -6.06 -12.00 -1.16
CA GLN A 121 -5.16 -11.86 -0.01
C GLN A 121 -3.80 -11.28 -0.42
N LEU A 122 -3.32 -11.59 -1.64
CA LEU A 122 -2.11 -10.98 -2.17
C LEU A 122 -2.26 -9.47 -2.32
N ASP A 123 -3.39 -8.98 -2.85
CA ASP A 123 -3.62 -7.53 -3.00
C ASP A 123 -3.62 -6.81 -1.64
N ARG A 124 -4.26 -7.40 -0.63
CA ARG A 124 -4.27 -6.86 0.74
C ARG A 124 -2.87 -6.83 1.34
N LYS A 125 -2.10 -7.92 1.19
CA LYS A 125 -0.70 -7.99 1.66
C LYS A 125 0.18 -6.92 0.99
N MET A 126 0.04 -6.72 -0.31
CA MET A 126 0.78 -5.66 -1.02
C MET A 126 0.41 -4.26 -0.51
N ALA A 127 -0.86 -4.02 -0.19
CA ALA A 127 -1.27 -2.75 0.39
C ALA A 127 -0.66 -2.50 1.79
N VAL A 128 -0.57 -3.53 2.64
CA VAL A 128 0.12 -3.45 3.95
C VAL A 128 1.57 -3.02 3.75
N VAL A 129 2.30 -3.72 2.88
CA VAL A 129 3.71 -3.43 2.59
C VAL A 129 3.87 -1.99 2.10
N ALA A 130 3.02 -1.55 1.18
CA ALA A 130 3.08 -0.21 0.65
C ALA A 130 2.80 0.87 1.71
N LEU A 131 1.81 0.66 2.58
CA LEU A 131 1.48 1.56 3.68
C LEU A 131 2.65 1.69 4.67
N ILE A 132 3.31 0.57 5.01
CA ILE A 132 4.52 0.59 5.86
C ILE A 132 5.65 1.41 5.21
N HIS A 133 5.83 1.29 3.89
CA HIS A 133 6.84 2.04 3.14
C HIS A 133 6.54 3.53 2.96
N LEU A 134 5.32 3.99 3.27
CA LEU A 134 5.01 5.42 3.31
C LEU A 134 5.49 6.09 4.61
N GLY A 135 5.68 5.31 5.68
CA GLY A 135 6.26 5.75 6.93
C GLY A 135 5.40 5.45 8.16
N VAL A 136 5.94 5.81 9.33
CA VAL A 136 5.34 5.53 10.64
C VAL A 136 3.93 6.11 10.81
N ASP A 137 3.63 7.24 10.17
CA ASP A 137 2.31 7.88 10.20
C ASP A 137 1.22 7.00 9.56
N PHE A 138 1.61 6.02 8.74
CA PHE A 138 0.72 5.12 8.01
C PHE A 138 0.62 3.72 8.65
N TYR A 139 1.32 3.47 9.76
CA TYR A 139 1.29 2.17 10.45
C TYR A 139 -0.09 1.81 10.99
N ALA A 140 -0.84 2.77 11.52
CA ALA A 140 -2.21 2.52 11.96
C ALA A 140 -3.09 2.00 10.80
N ARG A 141 -2.89 2.53 9.60
CA ARG A 141 -3.61 2.12 8.39
C ARG A 141 -3.18 0.72 7.93
N ALA A 142 -1.88 0.43 7.98
CA ALA A 142 -1.37 -0.91 7.70
C ALA A 142 -1.93 -1.96 8.67
N VAL A 143 -1.98 -1.65 9.97
CA VAL A 143 -2.57 -2.52 11.00
C VAL A 143 -4.04 -2.82 10.71
N VAL A 144 -4.83 -1.83 10.31
CA VAL A 144 -6.24 -2.06 9.92
C VAL A 144 -6.35 -3.08 8.78
N VAL A 145 -5.49 -2.99 7.76
CA VAL A 145 -5.50 -3.98 6.66
C VAL A 145 -5.04 -5.36 7.14
N CYS A 146 -4.04 -5.44 8.03
CA CYS A 146 -3.66 -6.71 8.66
C CYS A 146 -4.82 -7.34 9.45
N GLU A 147 -5.56 -6.55 10.22
CA GLU A 147 -6.75 -7.03 10.93
C GLU A 147 -7.78 -7.61 9.97
N GLN A 148 -8.01 -6.95 8.83
CA GLN A 148 -8.92 -7.45 7.79
C GLN A 148 -8.45 -8.79 7.22
N ILE A 149 -7.16 -8.94 6.91
CA ILE A 149 -6.59 -10.21 6.46
C ILE A 149 -6.81 -11.30 7.51
N ALA A 150 -6.45 -11.03 8.76
CA ALA A 150 -6.49 -12.03 9.83
C ALA A 150 -7.91 -12.48 10.18
N ASN A 151 -8.91 -11.61 10.04
CA ASN A 151 -10.31 -11.93 10.32
C ASN A 151 -11.12 -12.35 9.08
N HIS A 152 -10.55 -12.30 7.87
CA HIS A 152 -11.31 -12.64 6.65
C HIS A 152 -11.77 -14.11 6.69
N PRO A 153 -13.05 -14.44 6.40
CA PRO A 153 -13.56 -15.81 6.50
C PRO A 153 -12.75 -16.79 5.65
N ASP A 154 -12.38 -16.38 4.44
CA ASP A 154 -11.63 -17.20 3.49
C ASP A 154 -10.09 -17.08 3.61
N ALA A 155 -9.56 -16.41 4.64
CA ALA A 155 -8.11 -16.35 4.82
C ALA A 155 -7.56 -17.71 5.28
N GLU A 156 -6.55 -18.20 4.56
CA GLU A 156 -5.78 -19.37 4.95
C GLU A 156 -5.07 -19.13 6.30
N PRO A 157 -4.82 -20.18 7.10
CA PRO A 157 -4.12 -20.04 8.39
C PRO A 157 -2.78 -19.31 8.27
N GLN A 158 -2.05 -19.54 7.17
CA GLN A 158 -0.78 -18.88 6.91
C GLN A 158 -0.95 -17.37 6.69
N ASP A 159 -1.95 -16.95 5.90
CA ASP A 159 -2.22 -15.53 5.68
C ASP A 159 -2.64 -14.81 6.97
N ARG A 160 -3.43 -15.48 7.81
CA ARG A 160 -3.81 -14.93 9.12
C ARG A 160 -2.59 -14.75 10.01
N GLN A 161 -1.74 -15.77 10.11
CA GLN A 161 -0.53 -15.72 10.93
C GLN A 161 0.42 -14.62 10.45
N LEU A 162 0.64 -14.52 9.13
CA LEU A 162 1.46 -13.46 8.54
C LEU A 162 0.95 -12.06 8.92
N ALA A 163 -0.37 -11.83 8.86
CA ALA A 163 -0.93 -10.55 9.24
C ALA A 163 -0.74 -10.23 10.73
N ILE A 164 -0.87 -11.22 11.61
CA ILE A 164 -0.61 -11.06 13.05
C ILE A 164 0.87 -10.74 13.31
N ASP A 165 1.78 -11.45 12.64
CA ASP A 165 3.22 -11.23 12.79
C ASP A 165 3.64 -9.84 12.26
N GLU A 166 2.98 -9.36 11.21
CA GLU A 166 3.19 -8.00 10.71
C GLU A 166 2.69 -6.95 11.71
N ILE A 167 1.54 -7.16 12.36
CA ILE A 167 1.07 -6.27 13.46
C ILE A 167 2.11 -6.21 14.57
N ARG A 168 2.71 -7.35 14.97
CA ARG A 168 3.79 -7.38 15.97
C ARG A 168 5.06 -6.67 15.49
N THR A 169 5.37 -6.80 14.21
CA THR A 169 6.53 -6.15 13.58
C THR A 169 6.36 -4.62 13.59
N ILE A 170 5.18 -4.13 13.24
CA ILE A 170 4.80 -2.72 13.33
C ILE A 170 4.86 -2.25 14.80
N ALA A 171 4.32 -3.01 15.75
CA ALA A 171 4.38 -2.69 17.17
C ALA A 171 5.82 -2.46 17.66
N ASN A 172 6.75 -3.29 17.17
CA ASN A 172 8.16 -3.21 17.52
C ASN A 172 8.91 -2.03 16.88
N GLN A 173 8.30 -1.32 15.92
CA GLN A 173 8.83 -0.05 15.42
C GLN A 173 8.61 1.11 16.40
N TYR A 174 7.67 0.97 17.33
CA TYR A 174 7.44 1.96 18.37
C TYR A 174 8.35 1.72 19.59
N VAL A 175 8.67 2.82 20.27
CA VAL A 175 9.48 2.80 21.50
C VAL A 175 8.83 1.91 22.57
N GLU A 176 9.65 1.18 23.30
CA GLU A 176 9.21 0.36 24.43
C GLU A 176 8.45 1.20 25.47
N GLY A 177 7.29 0.69 25.93
CA GLY A 177 6.40 1.42 26.85
C GLY A 177 5.47 2.44 26.20
N SER A 178 5.55 2.67 24.88
CA SER A 178 4.56 3.49 24.18
C SER A 178 3.18 2.82 24.16
N SER A 179 2.14 3.66 24.10
CA SER A 179 0.75 3.19 24.06
C SER A 179 0.44 2.39 22.80
N GLU A 180 1.04 2.79 21.68
CA GLU A 180 0.89 2.21 20.35
C GLU A 180 1.48 0.80 20.31
N ARG A 181 2.70 0.63 20.85
CA ARG A 181 3.32 -0.69 20.96
C ARG A 181 2.47 -1.66 21.79
N ALA A 182 2.01 -1.21 22.96
CA ALA A 182 1.17 -2.04 23.82
C ALA A 182 -0.16 -2.40 23.14
N ARG A 183 -0.79 -1.43 22.48
CA ARG A 183 -2.03 -1.62 21.74
C ARG A 183 -1.89 -2.65 20.62
N TYR A 184 -0.85 -2.56 19.80
CA TYR A 184 -0.67 -3.47 18.66
C TYR A 184 -0.26 -4.87 19.09
N HIS A 185 0.55 -5.04 20.14
CA HIS A 185 0.80 -6.37 20.72
C HIS A 185 -0.48 -6.99 21.27
N ALA A 186 -1.26 -6.25 22.06
CA ALA A 186 -2.53 -6.74 22.60
C ALA A 186 -3.54 -7.12 21.49
N LEU A 187 -3.58 -6.34 20.40
CA LEU A 187 -4.39 -6.67 19.23
C LEU A 187 -3.94 -7.98 18.57
N ALA A 188 -2.64 -8.14 18.33
CA ALA A 188 -2.10 -9.36 17.74
C ALA A 188 -2.46 -10.60 18.58
N ASP A 189 -2.33 -10.50 19.90
CA ASP A 189 -2.65 -11.59 20.82
C ASP A 189 -4.16 -11.89 20.88
N ALA A 190 -5.01 -10.85 20.84
CA ALA A 190 -6.46 -11.01 20.79
C ALA A 190 -6.93 -11.70 19.51
N ILE A 191 -6.26 -11.46 18.38
CA ILE A 191 -6.54 -12.13 17.11
C ILE A 191 -6.04 -13.59 17.16
N SER A 192 -4.83 -13.83 17.68
CA SER A 192 -4.26 -15.19 17.82
C SER A 192 -5.10 -16.13 18.71
N ALA A 193 -5.87 -15.58 19.65
CA ALA A 193 -6.67 -16.35 20.59
C ALA A 193 -8.05 -16.83 20.05
N LYS A 194 -8.42 -16.42 18.83
CA LYS A 194 -9.67 -16.83 18.17
C LYS A 194 -9.50 -18.12 17.37
#